data_AF-A0A7W1SMU5-F1
#
_entry.id   AF-A0A7W1SMU5-F1
#
_cell.length_a   1.000
_cell.length_b   1.000
_cell.length_c   1.000
_cell.angle_alpha   90.00
_cell.angle_beta   90.00
_cell.angle_gamma   90.00
#
_symmetry.space_group_name_H-M   'P 1'
#
loop_
_entity.id
_entity.type
_entity.pdbx_description
1 polymer ?
#
loop_
_entity_poly.entity_id
_entity_poly.type
_entity_poly.pdbx_seq_one_letter_code
_entity_poly.pdbx_strand_id
1 'polypeptide(L)'
;MAFDFEMIQAVYNNMAERVQAARETVGKPLTLTEKILYAHLDHKSDVAYDKGRATKEFERGVDYVDFRPDRVAMQDATAQMALLQFMQAGRPTVAVPSTVHCDHLIQAKDGAVEDLATAN
;
A
#
# COMPACT_ATOMS: atom_id res chain seq x y z
N MET A 1 10.11 14.61 -12.97
CA MET A 1 10.15 14.69 -11.50
C MET A 1 9.38 13.49 -10.97
N ALA A 2 9.94 12.71 -10.04
CA ALA A 2 9.20 11.58 -9.48
C ALA A 2 7.96 12.12 -8.74
N PHE A 3 6.78 11.57 -9.04
CA PHE A 3 5.58 11.84 -8.27
C PHE A 3 5.82 11.42 -6.81
N ASP A 4 5.25 12.15 -5.84
CA ASP A 4 5.32 11.83 -4.41
C ASP A 4 6.75 11.76 -3.81
N PHE A 5 7.70 12.56 -4.34
CA PHE A 5 9.09 12.54 -3.88
C PHE A 5 9.25 12.74 -2.36
N GLU A 6 8.52 13.70 -1.77
CA GLU A 6 8.58 13.97 -0.32
C GLU A 6 8.12 12.77 0.51
N MET A 7 7.08 12.06 0.07
CA MET A 7 6.59 10.84 0.71
C MET A 7 7.65 9.74 0.65
N ILE A 8 8.22 9.51 -0.53
CA ILE A 8 9.28 8.50 -0.74
C ILE A 8 10.49 8.81 0.14
N GLN A 9 10.91 10.09 0.17
CA GLN A 9 12.02 10.53 1.00
C GLN A 9 11.72 10.29 2.50
N ALA A 10 10.51 10.60 2.96
CA ALA A 10 10.11 10.35 4.34
C ALA A 10 10.12 8.85 4.71
N VAL A 11 9.69 7.96 3.82
CA VAL A 11 9.74 6.51 4.05
C VAL A 11 11.19 6.05 4.26
N TYR A 12 12.09 6.40 3.35
CA TYR A 12 13.49 5.97 3.44
C TYR A 12 14.23 6.60 4.63
N ASN A 13 13.93 7.85 4.98
CA ASN A 13 14.51 8.51 6.15
C ASN A 13 14.16 7.78 7.46
N ASN A 14 12.94 7.22 7.57
CA ASN A 14 12.48 6.53 8.76
C ASN A 14 12.77 5.01 8.75
N MET A 15 13.05 4.43 7.57
CA MET A 15 13.17 2.98 7.39
C MET A 15 14.28 2.37 8.25
N ALA A 16 15.43 3.03 8.38
CA ALA A 16 16.56 2.50 9.14
C ALA A 16 16.22 2.31 10.63
N GLU A 17 15.61 3.33 11.25
CA GLU A 17 15.19 3.27 12.66
C GLU A 17 14.14 2.17 12.89
N ARG A 18 13.13 2.10 12.02
CA ARG A 18 12.03 1.11 12.14
C ARG A 18 12.52 -0.32 11.99
N VAL A 19 13.40 -0.57 11.03
CA VAL A 19 14.03 -1.87 10.82
C VAL A 19 14.91 -2.25 12.01
N GLN A 20 15.61 -1.30 12.60
CA GLN A 20 16.42 -1.54 13.80
C GLN A 20 15.54 -1.90 15.00
N ALA A 21 14.49 -1.13 15.26
CA ALA A 21 13.53 -1.43 16.33
C ALA A 21 12.93 -2.84 16.16
N ALA A 22 12.47 -3.18 14.95
CA ALA A 22 11.94 -4.51 14.66
C ALA A 22 12.96 -5.62 14.88
N ARG A 23 14.23 -5.42 14.50
CA ARG A 23 15.29 -6.41 14.73
C ARG A 23 15.53 -6.65 16.22
N GLU A 24 15.49 -5.60 17.03
CA GLU A 24 15.63 -5.69 18.49
C GLU A 24 14.44 -6.41 19.12
N THR A 25 13.22 -6.07 18.69
CA THR A 25 11.98 -6.69 19.18
C THR A 25 11.90 -8.18 18.85
N VAL A 26 12.27 -8.57 17.62
CA VAL A 26 12.16 -9.96 17.14
C VAL A 26 13.37 -10.80 17.57
N GLY A 27 14.51 -10.17 17.89
CA GLY A 27 15.71 -10.85 18.37
C GLY A 27 16.42 -11.73 17.34
N LYS A 28 16.13 -11.57 16.04
CA LYS A 28 16.76 -12.36 14.95
C LYS A 28 16.96 -11.52 13.68
N PRO A 29 17.80 -11.98 12.72
CA PRO A 29 17.92 -11.32 11.43
C PRO A 29 16.60 -11.27 10.66
N LEU A 30 16.28 -10.12 10.07
CA LEU A 30 15.07 -9.92 9.27
C LEU A 30 15.34 -10.18 7.78
N THR A 31 14.40 -10.86 7.12
CA THR A 31 14.30 -10.96 5.66
C THR A 31 13.98 -9.62 5.03
N LEU A 32 14.14 -9.49 3.70
CA LEU A 32 13.76 -8.24 3.01
C LEU A 32 12.27 -7.93 3.18
N THR A 33 11.41 -8.93 3.04
CA THR A 33 9.96 -8.77 3.23
C THR A 33 9.64 -8.27 4.63
N GLU A 34 10.23 -8.85 5.67
CA GLU A 34 10.04 -8.38 7.04
C GLU A 34 10.52 -6.94 7.21
N LYS A 35 11.68 -6.57 6.66
CA LYS A 35 12.16 -5.18 6.74
C LYS A 35 11.17 -4.20 6.11
N ILE A 36 10.61 -4.54 4.94
CA ILE A 36 9.62 -3.71 4.26
C ILE A 36 8.35 -3.62 5.10
N LEU A 37 7.80 -4.75 5.55
CA LEU A 37 6.55 -4.77 6.34
C LEU A 37 6.71 -4.02 7.67
N TYR A 38 7.79 -4.28 8.42
CA TYR A 38 8.08 -3.58 9.68
C TYR A 38 8.34 -2.07 9.48
N ALA A 39 8.93 -1.67 8.35
CA ALA A 39 9.10 -0.26 8.03
C ALA A 39 7.77 0.45 7.73
N HIS A 40 6.69 -0.28 7.40
CA HIS A 40 5.38 0.27 7.05
C HIS A 40 4.30 -0.05 8.10
N LEU A 41 4.68 -0.29 9.36
CA LEU A 41 3.71 -0.34 10.46
C LEU A 41 2.98 1.01 10.60
N ASP A 42 1.70 0.96 10.99
CA ASP A 42 0.92 2.17 11.27
C ASP A 42 1.61 3.05 12.35
N HIS A 43 1.39 4.36 12.27
CA HIS A 43 1.93 5.32 13.23
C HIS A 43 1.10 5.46 14.50
N LYS A 44 -0.09 4.85 14.55
CA LYS A 44 -0.85 4.75 15.79
C LYS A 44 0.04 4.12 16.86
N SER A 45 -0.06 4.63 18.08
CA SER A 45 0.60 3.98 19.22
C SER A 45 -0.41 3.03 19.83
N ASP A 46 -0.08 1.75 19.86
CA ASP A 46 -0.84 0.71 20.54
C ASP A 46 0.13 -0.29 21.21
N VAL A 47 -0.37 -1.48 21.56
CA VAL A 47 0.44 -2.50 22.23
C VAL A 47 1.51 -3.09 21.29
N ALA A 48 1.25 -3.11 19.98
CA ALA A 48 2.08 -3.79 18.99
C ALA A 48 3.09 -2.86 18.29
N TYR A 49 2.83 -1.54 18.25
CA TYR A 49 3.76 -0.56 17.70
C TYR A 49 3.60 0.85 18.30
N ASP A 50 4.69 1.61 18.32
CA ASP A 50 4.73 3.02 18.76
C ASP A 50 5.34 3.90 17.67
N LYS A 51 4.52 4.78 17.08
CA LYS A 51 4.91 5.66 15.96
C LYS A 51 5.50 4.89 14.76
N GLY A 52 5.01 3.67 14.55
CA GLY A 52 5.45 2.74 13.51
C GLY A 52 6.78 2.04 13.78
N ARG A 53 7.22 2.02 15.05
CA ARG A 53 8.30 1.15 15.53
C ARG A 53 7.67 -0.07 16.20
N ALA A 54 8.12 -1.26 15.86
CA ALA A 54 7.61 -2.48 16.48
C ALA A 54 7.91 -2.50 17.99
N THR A 55 6.94 -2.90 18.79
CA THR A 55 7.10 -3.16 20.23
C THR A 55 6.78 -4.62 20.59
N LYS A 56 6.24 -5.38 19.63
CA LYS A 56 5.92 -6.81 19.73
C LYS A 56 6.42 -7.56 18.48
N GLU A 57 6.82 -8.82 18.63
CA GLU A 57 7.01 -9.73 17.49
C GLU A 57 5.65 -10.10 16.88
N PHE A 58 5.62 -10.22 15.55
CA PHE A 58 4.45 -10.71 14.81
C PHE A 58 4.70 -12.13 14.32
N GLU A 59 3.81 -13.05 14.68
CA GLU A 59 3.89 -14.44 14.25
C GLU A 59 3.38 -14.61 12.80
N ARG A 60 4.21 -15.23 11.97
CA ARG A 60 3.93 -15.42 10.54
C ARG A 60 2.71 -16.32 10.34
N GLY A 61 1.73 -15.83 9.56
CA GLY A 61 0.51 -16.59 9.25
C GLY A 61 -0.48 -16.68 10.42
N VAL A 62 -0.21 -16.01 11.54
CA VAL A 62 -1.05 -16.02 12.73
C VAL A 62 -1.52 -14.61 13.07
N ASP A 63 -0.57 -13.67 13.23
CA ASP A 63 -0.91 -12.31 13.62
C ASP A 63 -1.44 -11.49 12.43
N TYR A 64 -2.52 -10.74 12.68
CA TYR A 64 -2.95 -9.66 11.80
C TYR A 64 -2.16 -8.40 12.16
N VAL A 65 -1.70 -7.67 11.14
CA VAL A 65 -0.82 -6.50 11.32
C VAL A 65 -1.38 -5.33 10.55
N ASP A 66 -1.50 -4.19 11.22
CA ASP A 66 -1.91 -2.95 10.57
C ASP A 66 -0.70 -2.29 9.91
N PHE A 67 -0.74 -2.30 8.59
CA PHE A 67 0.23 -1.61 7.75
C PHE A 67 -0.34 -0.29 7.23
N ARG A 68 0.57 0.59 6.82
CA ARG A 68 0.26 1.84 6.14
C ARG A 68 0.83 1.80 4.72
N PRO A 69 0.06 1.31 3.74
CA PRO A 69 0.49 1.30 2.34
C PRO A 69 0.73 2.71 1.81
N ASP A 70 1.74 2.86 0.95
CA ASP A 70 2.10 4.15 0.36
C ASP A 70 1.19 4.58 -0.80
N ARG A 71 0.55 3.61 -1.46
CA ARG A 71 -0.35 3.85 -2.61
C ARG A 71 -1.33 2.72 -2.83
N VAL A 72 -2.38 3.02 -3.59
CA VAL A 72 -3.36 2.04 -4.06
C VAL A 72 -3.39 2.06 -5.58
N ALA A 73 -3.38 0.88 -6.20
CA ALA A 73 -3.61 0.74 -7.64
C ALA A 73 -4.80 -0.21 -7.84
N MET A 74 -5.71 0.20 -8.71
CA MET A 74 -6.88 -0.58 -9.09
C MET A 74 -6.90 -0.76 -10.60
N GLN A 75 -7.57 -1.81 -11.05
CA GLN A 75 -7.90 -2.02 -12.45
C GLN A 75 -9.41 -1.83 -12.68
N ASP A 76 -9.83 -1.46 -13.88
CA ASP A 76 -11.21 -1.09 -14.23
C ASP A 76 -12.28 -2.15 -13.90
N ALA A 77 -11.97 -3.45 -14.00
CA ALA A 77 -12.90 -4.51 -13.63
C ALA A 77 -13.21 -4.58 -12.12
N THR A 78 -12.34 -4.05 -11.24
CA THR A 78 -12.52 -4.04 -9.77
C THR A 78 -12.64 -2.63 -9.19
N ALA A 79 -12.12 -1.62 -9.88
CA ALA A 79 -12.13 -0.23 -9.46
C ALA A 79 -13.56 0.29 -9.31
N GLN A 80 -14.49 -0.17 -10.15
CA GLN A 80 -15.90 0.26 -10.09
C GLN A 80 -16.50 0.07 -8.70
N MET A 81 -16.42 -1.15 -8.15
CA MET A 81 -16.97 -1.44 -6.83
C MET A 81 -16.15 -0.84 -5.69
N ALA A 82 -14.83 -0.71 -5.85
CA ALA A 82 -13.99 -0.04 -4.87
C ALA A 82 -14.32 1.46 -4.75
N LEU A 83 -14.49 2.14 -5.88
CA LEU A 83 -14.88 3.55 -5.93
C LEU A 83 -16.30 3.77 -5.39
N LEU A 84 -17.25 2.91 -5.71
CA LEU A 84 -18.62 3.00 -5.16
C LEU A 84 -18.61 2.89 -3.63
N GLN A 85 -17.87 1.94 -3.07
CA GLN A 85 -17.71 1.82 -1.62
C GLN A 85 -16.99 3.03 -1.01
N PHE A 86 -15.98 3.56 -1.70
CA PHE A 86 -15.29 4.77 -1.27
C PHE A 86 -16.22 5.99 -1.23
N MET A 87 -17.09 6.15 -2.23
CA MET A 87 -18.12 7.19 -2.27
C MET A 87 -19.13 7.01 -1.11
N GLN A 88 -19.54 5.76 -0.84
CA GLN A 88 -20.45 5.45 0.27
C GLN A 88 -19.83 5.70 1.65
N ALA A 89 -18.50 5.59 1.78
CA ALA A 89 -17.79 5.92 3.01
C ALA A 89 -17.81 7.42 3.35
N GLY A 90 -18.32 8.28 2.45
CA GLY A 90 -18.50 9.72 2.70
C GLY A 90 -17.20 10.50 2.79
N ARG A 91 -16.09 9.96 2.29
CA ARG A 91 -14.79 10.64 2.29
C ARG A 91 -14.67 11.57 1.07
N PRO A 92 -14.17 12.81 1.24
CA PRO A 92 -14.08 13.77 0.15
C PRO A 92 -12.92 13.49 -0.82
N THR A 93 -11.86 12.83 -0.37
CA THR A 93 -10.67 12.52 -1.17
C THR A 93 -9.93 11.31 -0.63
N VAL A 94 -9.18 10.62 -1.50
CA VAL A 94 -8.29 9.51 -1.14
C VAL A 94 -7.18 9.98 -0.19
N ALA A 95 -6.73 9.09 0.68
CA ALA A 95 -5.72 9.39 1.71
C ALA A 95 -4.27 9.20 1.22
N VAL A 96 -4.08 8.43 0.14
CA VAL A 96 -2.77 8.14 -0.46
C VAL A 96 -2.90 8.18 -1.99
N PRO A 97 -1.79 8.41 -2.72
CA PRO A 97 -1.77 8.33 -4.18
C PRO A 97 -2.49 7.08 -4.68
N SER A 98 -3.47 7.27 -5.55
CA SER A 98 -4.35 6.20 -6.01
C SER A 98 -4.54 6.29 -7.53
N THR A 99 -4.43 5.16 -8.23
CA THR A 99 -4.61 5.10 -9.69
C THR A 99 -5.65 4.05 -10.07
N VAL A 100 -6.36 4.30 -11.16
CA VAL A 100 -7.20 3.31 -11.86
C VAL A 100 -6.60 3.09 -13.24
N HIS A 101 -6.37 1.84 -13.59
CA HIS A 101 -5.88 1.41 -14.89
C HIS A 101 -7.03 0.80 -15.68
N CYS A 102 -7.31 1.32 -16.88
CA CYS A 102 -8.39 0.81 -17.74
C CYS A 102 -7.82 -0.18 -18.75
N ASP A 103 -7.66 -1.43 -18.33
CA ASP A 103 -6.92 -2.46 -19.06
C ASP A 103 -7.65 -3.81 -19.16
N HIS A 104 -8.76 -4.05 -18.44
CA HIS A 104 -9.45 -5.35 -18.45
C HIS A 104 -10.69 -5.39 -19.35
N LEU A 105 -11.32 -4.25 -19.65
CA LEU A 105 -12.63 -4.23 -20.32
C LEU A 105 -12.59 -3.95 -21.82
N ILE A 106 -11.39 -3.83 -22.41
CA ILE A 106 -11.21 -3.69 -23.86
C ILE A 106 -11.24 -5.09 -24.49
N GLN A 107 -12.25 -5.37 -25.31
CA GLN A 107 -12.35 -6.64 -26.01
C GLN A 107 -11.42 -6.65 -27.23
N ALA A 108 -10.58 -7.67 -27.36
CA ALA A 108 -9.82 -7.92 -28.57
C ALA A 108 -10.73 -8.60 -29.62
N LYS A 109 -11.01 -7.92 -30.73
CA LYS A 109 -11.91 -8.41 -31.79
C LYS A 109 -11.38 -8.13 -33.19
N ASP A 110 -11.23 -6.85 -33.56
CA ASP A 110 -10.91 -6.45 -34.93
C ASP A 110 -9.47 -5.91 -35.06
N GLY A 111 -8.87 -5.41 -33.97
CA GLY A 111 -7.52 -4.85 -33.96
C GLY A 111 -7.37 -3.72 -32.94
N ALA A 112 -6.13 -3.42 -32.51
CA ALA A 112 -5.89 -2.48 -31.41
C ALA A 112 -6.48 -1.08 -31.63
N VAL A 113 -6.47 -0.57 -32.86
CA VAL A 113 -6.99 0.78 -33.18
C VAL A 113 -8.51 0.76 -33.16
N GLU A 114 -9.12 -0.23 -33.80
CA GLU A 114 -10.57 -0.41 -33.93
C GLU A 114 -11.23 -0.74 -32.59
N ASP A 115 -10.62 -1.64 -31.82
CA ASP A 115 -11.12 -2.09 -30.52
C ASP A 115 -11.03 -0.96 -29.48
N LEU A 116 -9.93 -0.19 -29.49
CA LEU A 116 -9.77 0.96 -28.61
C LEU A 116 -10.75 2.09 -28.96
N ALA A 117 -11.02 2.34 -30.24
CA ALA A 117 -12.02 3.34 -30.65
C ALA A 117 -13.43 2.97 -30.18
N THR A 118 -13.74 1.68 -30.05
CA THR A 118 -15.04 1.18 -29.58
C THR A 118 -15.18 1.24 -28.06
N ALA A 119 -14.06 1.20 -27.32
CA ALA A 119 -14.04 1.13 -25.86
C ALA A 119 -14.00 2.50 -25.14
N ASN A 120 -13.79 3.60 -25.87
CA ASN A 120 -13.65 4.97 -25.31
C ASN A 120 -14.96 5.78 -25.32
#